data_AF-A0A5M3XUG5-F1
#
_entry.id   AF-A0A5M3XUG5-F1
#
_cell.length_a   1.000
_cell.length_b   1.000
_cell.length_c   1.000
_cell.angle_alpha   90.00
_cell.angle_beta   90.00
_cell.angle_gamma   90.00
#
_symmetry.space_group_name_H-M   'P 1'
#
loop_
_entity.id
_entity.type
_entity.pdbx_description
1 polymer ?
#
loop_
_entity_poly.entity_id
_entity_poly.type
_entity_poly.pdbx_seq_one_letter_code
_entity_poly.pdbx_strand_id
1 'polypeptide(L)'
;MAAEGTAWGGWKYPECDVWAGALNDADLKRVLDHIAQMPWRCPNALQVFVMDQEELFFRVSMLRGGELRQYAPVTPDEEDPEFCPDDH
;
A
#
# COMPACT_ATOMS: atom_id res chain seq x y z
N MET A 1 20.80 -18.15 -24.36
CA MET A 1 19.72 -18.49 -23.39
C MET A 1 19.49 -17.24 -22.57
N ALA A 2 18.35 -16.55 -22.78
CA ALA A 2 18.01 -15.41 -21.95
C ALA A 2 17.75 -15.94 -20.54
N ALA A 3 18.39 -15.36 -19.52
CA ALA A 3 18.06 -15.69 -18.14
C ALA A 3 16.56 -15.44 -17.96
N GLU A 4 15.82 -16.49 -17.63
CA GLU A 4 14.39 -16.43 -17.30
C GLU A 4 14.26 -15.60 -16.02
N GLY A 5 14.21 -14.28 -16.18
CA GLY A 5 13.99 -13.36 -15.09
C GLY A 5 12.58 -13.56 -14.53
N THR A 6 12.44 -13.47 -13.22
CA THR A 6 11.14 -13.37 -12.58
C THR A 6 10.45 -12.08 -13.06
N ALA A 7 9.13 -11.98 -12.90
CA ALA A 7 8.38 -10.74 -13.15
C ALA A 7 8.88 -9.54 -12.31
N TRP A 8 9.79 -9.79 -11.36
CA TRP A 8 10.42 -8.81 -10.48
C TRP A 8 11.76 -8.27 -11.00
N GLY A 9 12.11 -8.54 -12.26
CA GLY A 9 13.28 -7.95 -12.91
C GLY A 9 14.63 -8.53 -12.46
N GLY A 10 14.63 -9.73 -11.87
CA GLY A 10 15.83 -10.42 -11.41
C GLY A 10 15.60 -11.92 -11.26
N TRP A 11 16.55 -12.62 -10.65
CA TRP A 11 16.42 -14.08 -10.40
C TRP A 11 15.76 -14.40 -9.06
N LYS A 12 15.44 -13.39 -8.26
CA LYS A 12 14.85 -13.53 -6.94
C LYS A 12 13.34 -13.32 -6.96
N TYR A 13 12.68 -13.96 -6.01
CA TYR A 13 11.28 -13.76 -5.66
C TYR A 13 11.19 -12.92 -4.39
N PRO A 14 10.04 -12.28 -4.12
CA PRO A 14 9.79 -11.60 -2.85
C PRO A 14 10.02 -12.55 -1.67
N GLU A 15 10.60 -12.03 -0.59
CA GLU A 15 10.80 -12.79 0.65
C GLU A 15 9.51 -12.89 1.50
N CYS A 16 8.43 -12.26 1.04
CA CYS A 16 7.10 -12.29 1.64
C CYS A 16 6.01 -12.44 0.58
N ASP A 17 4.82 -12.84 1.02
CA ASP A 17 3.66 -12.84 0.16
C ASP A 17 3.21 -11.40 -0.13
N VAL A 18 3.00 -11.11 -1.42
CA VAL A 18 2.51 -9.82 -1.90
C VAL A 18 1.18 -10.03 -2.60
N TRP A 19 0.15 -9.31 -2.13
CA TRP A 19 -1.15 -9.24 -2.78
C TRP A 19 -1.37 -7.81 -3.25
N ALA A 20 -1.75 -7.65 -4.51
CA ALA A 20 -1.99 -6.35 -5.14
C ALA A 20 -3.28 -6.39 -5.95
N GLY A 21 -4.00 -5.27 -5.96
CA GLY A 21 -5.23 -5.09 -6.73
C GLY A 21 -5.55 -3.62 -6.91
N ALA A 22 -6.28 -3.32 -7.98
CA ALA A 22 -6.88 -2.01 -8.23
C ALA A 22 -8.40 -2.21 -8.31
N LEU A 23 -9.15 -1.39 -7.58
CA LEU A 23 -10.59 -1.50 -7.46
C LEU A 23 -11.23 -0.19 -7.91
N ASN A 24 -12.32 -0.26 -8.66
CA ASN A 24 -13.14 0.90 -9.00
C ASN A 24 -14.31 1.02 -8.03
N ASP A 25 -14.67 2.26 -7.63
CA ASP A 25 -15.79 2.56 -6.73
C ASP A 25 -15.77 1.76 -5.40
N ALA A 26 -14.57 1.40 -4.93
CA ALA A 26 -14.43 0.62 -3.70
C ALA A 26 -14.57 1.52 -2.47
N ASP A 27 -15.41 1.09 -1.53
CA ASP A 27 -15.42 1.66 -0.18
C ASP A 27 -14.13 1.23 0.53
N LEU A 28 -13.14 2.12 0.53
CA LEU A 28 -11.83 1.89 1.11
C LEU A 28 -11.94 1.45 2.58
N LYS A 29 -12.85 2.05 3.34
CA LYS A 29 -13.05 1.68 4.74
C LYS A 29 -13.51 0.23 4.86
N ARG A 30 -14.47 -0.22 4.04
CA ARG A 30 -14.92 -1.62 4.04
C ARG A 30 -13.82 -2.60 3.67
N VAL A 31 -12.95 -2.25 2.72
CA VAL A 31 -11.80 -3.07 2.34
C VAL A 31 -10.85 -3.22 3.52
N LEU A 32 -10.49 -2.11 4.17
CA LEU A 32 -9.62 -2.13 5.35
C LEU A 32 -10.25 -2.87 6.53
N ASP A 33 -11.52 -2.65 6.82
CA ASP A 33 -12.26 -3.37 7.86
C ASP A 33 -12.27 -4.89 7.60
N HIS A 34 -12.44 -5.29 6.33
CA HIS A 34 -12.40 -6.71 5.95
C HIS A 34 -11.00 -7.31 6.16
N ILE A 35 -9.96 -6.62 5.70
CA ILE A 35 -8.56 -7.03 5.89
C ILE A 35 -8.25 -7.16 7.38
N ALA A 36 -8.66 -6.21 8.21
CA ALA A 36 -8.41 -6.23 9.65
C ALA A 36 -9.03 -7.46 10.37
N GLN A 37 -10.14 -8.00 9.84
CA GLN A 37 -10.86 -9.15 10.40
C GLN A 37 -10.31 -10.51 9.95
N MET A 38 -9.39 -10.54 8.99
CA MET A 38 -8.80 -11.80 8.53
C MET A 38 -7.94 -12.45 9.64
N PRO A 39 -7.83 -13.80 9.66
CA PRO A 39 -7.14 -14.54 10.71
C PRO A 39 -5.60 -14.49 10.53
N TRP A 40 -5.01 -13.31 10.65
CA TRP A 40 -3.57 -13.12 10.49
C TRP A 40 -2.78 -13.86 11.58
N ARG A 41 -1.80 -14.65 11.16
CA ARG A 41 -0.86 -15.31 12.09
C ARG A 41 -0.02 -14.30 12.87
N CYS A 42 0.41 -13.22 12.21
CA CYS A 42 1.21 -12.14 12.79
C CYS A 42 0.59 -10.77 12.48
N PRO A 43 -0.48 -10.36 13.19
CA PRO A 43 -1.21 -9.11 12.89
C PRO A 43 -0.31 -7.86 12.87
N ASN A 44 0.68 -7.79 13.76
CA ASN A 44 1.57 -6.63 13.86
C ASN A 44 2.52 -6.45 12.66
N ALA A 45 2.73 -7.52 11.87
CA ALA A 45 3.56 -7.50 10.67
C ALA A 45 2.76 -7.12 9.41
N LEU A 46 1.43 -7.02 9.49
CA LEU A 46 0.59 -6.63 8.37
C LEU A 46 0.85 -5.17 8.00
N GLN A 47 1.13 -4.94 6.72
CA GLN A 47 1.23 -3.63 6.09
C GLN A 47 0.29 -3.61 4.89
N VAL A 48 -0.56 -2.60 4.83
CA VAL A 48 -1.47 -2.36 3.72
C VAL A 48 -1.06 -1.04 3.08
N PHE A 49 -0.65 -1.10 1.82
CA PHE A 49 -0.37 0.09 1.02
C PHE A 49 -1.64 0.44 0.26
N VAL A 50 -2.17 1.64 0.49
CA VAL A 50 -3.42 2.13 -0.09
C VAL A 50 -3.16 3.43 -0.82
N MET A 51 -3.75 3.57 -2.00
CA MET A 51 -3.82 4.82 -2.74
C MET A 51 -5.29 4.99 -3.11
N ASP A 52 -5.94 6.02 -2.59
CA ASP A 52 -7.29 6.40 -3.01
C ASP A 52 -7.24 7.01 -4.43
N GLN A 53 -8.38 7.07 -5.12
CA GLN A 53 -8.50 7.62 -6.47
C GLN A 53 -8.06 9.09 -6.56
N GLU A 54 -8.25 9.84 -5.49
CA GLU A 54 -7.87 11.26 -5.39
C GLU A 54 -6.41 11.45 -4.93
N GLU A 55 -5.71 10.35 -4.58
CA GLU A 55 -4.33 10.39 -4.10
C GLU A 55 -3.33 10.03 -5.21
N LEU A 56 -2.15 10.63 -5.15
CA LEU A 56 -1.05 10.44 -6.09
C LEU A 56 0.02 9.46 -5.58
N PHE A 57 -0.08 9.02 -4.32
CA PHE A 57 0.89 8.13 -3.68
C PHE A 57 0.24 7.16 -2.70
N PHE A 58 0.95 6.06 -2.41
CA PHE A 58 0.50 5.08 -1.43
C PHE A 58 0.76 5.56 0.00
N ARG A 59 -0.26 5.46 0.85
CA ARG A 59 -0.16 5.56 2.30
C ARG A 59 -0.12 4.16 2.90
N VAL A 60 0.61 4.02 4.00
CA VAL A 60 0.74 2.72 4.70
C VAL A 60 -0.25 2.68 5.85
N SER A 61 -0.96 1.58 5.99
CA SER A 61 -1.78 1.27 7.16
C SER A 61 -1.28 -0.01 7.84
N MET A 62 -1.25 0.00 9.17
CA MET A 62 -0.80 -1.14 9.98
C MET A 62 -1.86 -1.52 11.00
N LEU A 63 -2.01 -2.82 11.24
CA LEU A 63 -3.01 -3.34 12.18
C LEU A 63 -2.52 -3.16 13.63
N ARG A 64 -3.24 -2.37 14.41
CA ARG A 64 -2.92 -2.04 15.81
C ARG A 64 -4.18 -2.10 16.66
N GLY A 65 -4.20 -2.99 17.63
CA GLY A 65 -5.35 -3.14 18.54
C GLY A 65 -6.64 -3.61 17.84
N GLY A 66 -6.54 -4.30 16.70
CA GLY A 66 -7.69 -4.78 15.93
C GLY A 66 -8.17 -3.82 14.84
N GLU A 67 -7.53 -2.65 14.70
CA GLU A 67 -7.89 -1.65 13.69
C GLU A 67 -6.69 -1.32 12.79
N LEU A 68 -6.94 -1.08 11.50
CA LEU A 68 -5.92 -0.56 10.60
C LEU A 68 -5.78 0.95 10.83
N ARG A 69 -4.57 1.36 11.23
CA ARG A 69 -4.23 2.76 11.46
C ARG A 69 -3.21 3.19 10.42
N GLN A 70 -3.39 4.39 9.85
CA GLN A 70 -2.48 4.94 8.86
C GLN A 70 -1.16 5.40 9.52
N TYR A 71 -0.04 5.05 8.90
CA TYR A 71 1.34 5.33 9.24
C TYR A 71 2.10 5.72 7.97
N ALA A 72 1.84 6.91 7.44
CA ALA A 72 2.63 7.50 6.37
C ALA A 72 2.69 9.01 6.58
N PRO A 73 3.72 9.69 6.08
CA PRO A 73 3.79 11.14 6.15
C PRO A 73 2.52 11.73 5.54
N VAL A 74 1.87 12.61 6.30
CA VAL A 74 0.67 13.33 5.86
C VAL A 74 1.04 14.51 4.96
N THR A 75 2.31 14.90 4.96
CA THR A 75 2.86 16.03 4.21
C THR A 75 4.23 15.67 3.61
N PRO A 76 4.62 16.23 2.45
CA PRO A 76 3.76 17.04 1.57
C PRO A 76 2.61 16.17 1.01
N ASP A 77 1.42 16.75 0.93
CA ASP A 77 0.28 16.17 0.23
C ASP A 77 0.11 16.87 -1.13
N GLU A 78 -0.85 16.44 -1.94
CA GLU A 78 -1.07 16.96 -3.29
C GLU A 78 -1.42 18.46 -3.32
N GLU A 79 -1.82 19.05 -2.19
CA GLU A 79 -2.10 20.47 -2.05
C GLU A 79 -0.83 21.28 -1.69
N ASP A 80 0.24 20.61 -1.28
CA ASP A 80 1.51 21.23 -0.93
C ASP A 80 2.24 21.74 -2.19
N PRO A 81 2.62 23.04 -2.27
CA PRO A 81 3.38 23.59 -3.38
C PRO A 81 4.73 22.89 -3.61
N GLU A 82 5.30 22.24 -2.60
CA GLU A 82 6.54 21.46 -2.70
C GLU A 82 6.29 20.02 -3.21
N PHE A 83 5.04 19.58 -3.32
CA PHE A 83 4.69 18.21 -3.75
C PHE A 83 5.05 17.95 -5.22
N CYS A 84 4.68 18.90 -6.08
CA CYS A 84 5.08 18.95 -7.48
C CYS A 84 5.76 20.30 -7.71
N PRO A 85 7.05 20.45 -7.41
CA PRO A 85 7.74 21.71 -7.65
C PRO A 85 7.64 22.03 -9.14
N ASP A 86 7.21 23.25 -9.47
CA ASP A 86 7.21 23.73 -10.85
C ASP A 86 8.62 23.52 -11.43
N ASP A 87 8.70 22.82 -12.57
CA ASP A 87 9.94 22.68 -13.34
C ASP A 87 10.41 24.10 -13.75
N HIS A 88 11.36 24.65 -13.01
CA HIS A 88 12.09 25.87 -13.35
C HIS A 88 13.45 25.55 -13.98
#